data_AF-A0A3D0FSX8-F1
#
_entry.id   AF-A0A3D0FSX8-F1
#
_cell.length_a   1.000
_cell.length_b   1.000
_cell.length_c   1.000
_cell.angle_alpha   90.00
_cell.angle_beta   90.00
_cell.angle_gamma   90.00
#
_symmetry.space_group_name_H-M   'P 1'
#
loop_
_entity.id
_entity.type
_entity.pdbx_description
1 polymer ?
#
loop_
_entity_poly.entity_id
_entity_poly.type
_entity_poly.pdbx_seq_one_letter_code
_entity_poly.pdbx_strand_id
1 'polypeptide(L)' 'MTVTIIGIGLIGGSAAIDLRKRGFAATILGIDNDKINANAALSLGLVDEICTLEE' A
#
# COMPACT_ATOMS: atom_id res chain seq x y z
N MET A 1 9.89 -7.07 6.98
CA MET A 1 10.25 -5.70 6.54
C MET A 1 8.98 -4.87 6.46
N THR A 2 9.03 -3.62 6.90
CA THR A 2 7.94 -2.66 6.68
C THR A 2 8.26 -1.84 5.43
N VAL A 3 7.31 -1.75 4.50
CA VAL A 3 7.46 -0.99 3.26
C VAL A 3 6.32 0.00 3.14
N THR A 4 6.63 1.25 2.83
CA THR A 4 5.62 2.27 2.51
C THR A 4 5.54 2.47 1.01
N ILE A 5 4.32 2.48 0.46
CA ILE A 5 4.04 2.77 -0.95
C ILE A 5 3.33 4.11 -1.04
N ILE A 6 3.94 5.06 -1.74
CA ILE A 6 3.38 6.37 -2.02
C ILE A 6 2.82 6.35 -3.45
N GLY A 7 1.51 6.56 -3.58
CA GLY A 7 0.75 6.38 -4.81
C GLY A 7 0.33 4.91 -5.00
N ILE A 8 -0.88 4.56 -4.54
CA ILE A 8 -1.41 3.19 -4.49
C ILE A 8 -2.38 2.91 -5.65
N GLY A 9 -2.14 3.56 -6.80
CA GLY A 9 -2.82 3.26 -8.06
C GLY A 9 -2.34 1.93 -8.68
N LEU A 10 -2.45 1.81 -10.00
CA LEU A 10 -2.12 0.56 -10.71
C LEU A 10 -0.68 0.06 -10.44
N ILE A 11 0.31 0.96 -10.44
CA ILE A 11 1.72 0.59 -10.24
C ILE A 11 2.00 0.28 -8.76
N GLY A 12 1.65 1.18 -7.84
CA GLY A 12 1.87 0.97 -6.41
C GLY A 12 1.13 -0.25 -5.88
N GLY A 13 -0.12 -0.45 -6.30
CA GLY A 13 -0.91 -1.64 -5.97
C GLY A 13 -0.27 -2.93 -6.50
N SER A 14 0.22 -2.93 -7.74
CA SER A 14 0.92 -4.11 -8.30
C SER A 14 2.22 -4.41 -7.55
N ALA A 15 2.97 -3.38 -7.17
CA ALA A 15 4.17 -3.54 -6.36
C ALA A 15 3.85 -4.10 -4.96
N ALA A 16 2.80 -3.61 -4.30
CA ALA A 16 2.32 -4.15 -3.02
C ALA A 16 2.04 -5.66 -3.09
N ILE A 17 1.32 -6.08 -4.13
CA ILE A 17 0.99 -7.49 -4.37
C ILE A 17 2.26 -8.33 -4.52
N ASP A 18 3.20 -7.89 -5.36
CA ASP A 18 4.42 -8.64 -5.64
C ASP A 18 5.34 -8.71 -4.40
N LEU A 19 5.48 -7.61 -3.66
CA LEU A 19 6.28 -7.57 -2.44
C LEU A 19 5.73 -8.52 -1.37
N ARG A 20 4.40 -8.59 -1.23
CA ARG A 20 3.71 -9.51 -0.32
C ARG A 20 3.89 -10.96 -0.76
N LYS A 21 3.61 -11.26 -2.04
CA LYS A 21 3.73 -12.61 -2.61
C LYS A 21 5.14 -13.20 -2.51
N ARG A 22 6.16 -12.35 -2.63
CA ARG A 22 7.57 -12.74 -2.51
C ARG A 22 8.05 -12.86 -1.06
N GLY A 23 7.18 -12.59 -0.07
CA GLY A 23 7.53 -12.60 1.34
C GLY A 23 8.53 -11.51 1.74
N PHE A 24 8.71 -10.49 0.90
CA PHE A 24 9.65 -9.41 1.16
C PHE A 24 9.11 -8.44 2.21
N ALA A 25 7.86 -8.00 2.02
CA ALA A 25 7.18 -7.10 2.95
C ALA A 25 6.30 -7.90 3.92
N ALA A 26 6.54 -7.70 5.21
CA ALA A 26 5.71 -8.24 6.29
C ALA A 26 4.57 -7.28 6.64
N THR A 27 4.81 -5.98 6.48
CA THR A 27 3.82 -4.91 6.64
C THR A 27 3.97 -3.94 5.47
N ILE A 28 2.84 -3.54 4.89
CA ILE A 28 2.77 -2.57 3.80
C ILE A 28 1.93 -1.40 4.26
N LEU A 29 2.53 -0.22 4.33
CA LEU A 29 1.85 1.05 4.59
C LEU A 29 1.52 1.73 3.25
N GLY A 30 0.34 2.31 3.14
CA GLY A 30 -0.13 2.98 1.94
C GLY A 30 -0.32 4.48 2.14
N ILE A 31 0.16 5.29 1.21
CA ILE A 31 -0.11 6.72 1.14
C ILE A 31 -0.67 7.03 -0.24
N ASP A 32 -1.87 7.60 -0.32
CA ASP A 32 -2.45 8.12 -1.56
C ASP A 32 -3.20 9.42 -1.28
N ASN A 33 -3.09 10.39 -2.19
CA ASN A 33 -3.81 11.66 -2.08
C ASN A 33 -5.30 11.49 -2.43
N ASP A 34 -5.65 10.46 -3.21
CA ASP A 34 -7.02 10.10 -3.50
C ASP A 34 -7.56 9.13 -2.44
N LYS A 35 -8.54 9.60 -1.65
CA LYS A 35 -9.18 8.81 -0.59
C LYS A 35 -9.91 7.58 -1.12
N ILE A 36 -10.41 7.61 -2.36
CA ILE A 36 -11.07 6.45 -2.97
C ILE A 36 -10.04 5.35 -3.22
N ASN A 37 -8.89 5.71 -3.80
CA ASN A 37 -7.81 4.75 -4.03
C ASN A 37 -7.24 4.20 -2.72
N ALA A 38 -6.99 5.06 -1.73
CA ALA A 38 -6.51 4.65 -0.42
C ALA A 38 -7.44 3.63 0.26
N ASN A 39 -8.74 3.95 0.33
CA ASN A 39 -9.73 3.06 0.93
C ASN A 39 -9.91 1.76 0.15
N ALA A 40 -9.84 1.81 -1.18
CA ALA A 40 -9.90 0.63 -2.03
C ALA A 40 -8.68 -0.27 -1.77
N ALA A 41 -7.47 0.29 -1.70
CA ALA A 41 -6.25 -0.45 -1.44
C ALA A 41 -6.28 -1.17 -0.08
N LEU A 42 -6.76 -0.49 0.97
CA LEU A 42 -6.94 -1.09 2.28
C LEU A 42 -8.01 -2.20 2.26
N SER A 43 -9.17 -1.94 1.65
CA SER A 43 -10.29 -2.90 1.59
C SER A 43 -9.94 -4.15 0.78
N LEU A 44 -9.11 -4.01 -0.26
CA LEU A 44 -8.61 -5.11 -1.08
C LEU A 44 -7.41 -5.83 -0.45
N GLY A 45 -6.90 -5.35 0.69
CA GLY A 45 -5.74 -5.93 1.37
C GLY A 45 -4.41 -5.77 0.63
N LEU A 46 -4.30 -4.74 -0.24
CA LEU A 46 -3.05 -4.38 -0.91
C LEU A 46 -2.05 -3.79 0.09
N VAL A 47 -2.56 -3.03 1.05
CA VAL A 47 -1.83 -2.43 2.17
C VAL A 47 -2.51 -2.82 3.48
N ASP A 48 -1.76 -2.80 4.57
CA ASP A 48 -2.26 -3.14 5.90
C ASP A 48 -2.81 -1.90 6.63
N GLU A 49 -2.28 -0.73 6.31
CA GLU A 49 -2.66 0.54 6.91
C GLU A 49 -2.52 1.69 5.92
N ILE A 50 -3.35 2.72 6.07
CA ILE A 50 -3.22 3.99 5.34
C ILE A 50 -2.65 5.04 6.28
N CYS A 51 -1.59 5.70 5.82
CA CYS A 51 -0.87 6.72 6.58
C CYS A 51 -0.88 8.06 5.81
N THR A 52 -0.50 9.12 6.50
CA THR A 52 -0.13 10.40 5.90
C THR A 52 1.36 10.44 5.57
N LEU A 53 1.81 11.42 4.79
CA LEU A 53 3.23 11.54 4.42
C LEU A 53 4.10 11.97 5.59
N GLU A 54 3.50 12.60 6.58
CA GLU A 54 4.14 13.17 7.76
C GLU A 54 4.28 12.19 8.94
N GLU A 55 3.64 11.03 8.86
CA GLU A 55 3.76 9.91 9.82
C GLU A 55 4.93 8.97 9.47
#